data_AF-A0A2M7V152-F1
#
_entry.id   AF-A0A2M7V152-F1
#
_cell.length_a   1.000
_cell.length_b   1.000
_cell.length_c   1.000
_cell.angle_alpha   90.00
_cell.angle_beta   90.00
_cell.angle_gamma   90.00
#
_symmetry.space_group_name_H-M   'P 1'
#
loop_
_entity.id
_entity.type
_entity.pdbx_description
1 polymer ?
#
loop_
_entity_poly.entity_id
_entity_poly.type
_entity_poly.pdbx_seq_one_letter_code
_entity_poly.pdbx_strand_id
1 'polypeptide(L)'
;MGEHIYILTEINSLVKLKLLSIIIHMPENFTLKQLERAKWFLEHKKQLKTALIWALIILNIILWGISIYLLVNYIKGEGEYEKMIKELAESEIEIQRNPPEELLILKEFFLPNKTKYDLIALIENPNENWFVKEFEYDSKKSFILPNSQRYLRVVGIEKSAHLTLGGISWQRVKSEERKLLEILPQVKIEDQNISFLELENKEKVLKTSFTLNNQSVYSFWEMNLGVALYKGKEMIGFTNYLVSKLNGGEKRNIEIIWDKINDVPTHIGVLPEVNVFDPNVFMTKKY
;
A
#
# COMPACT_ATOMS: atom_id res chain seq x y z
N MET A 1 0.75 -67.39 -34.50
CA MET A 1 2.09 -66.74 -34.45
C MET A 1 2.64 -66.67 -35.88
N GLY A 2 1.98 -65.90 -36.76
CA GLY A 2 2.31 -65.87 -38.20
C GLY A 2 2.04 -64.51 -38.88
N GLU A 3 1.19 -63.67 -38.30
CA GLU A 3 0.86 -62.35 -38.88
C GLU A 3 1.85 -61.23 -38.50
N HIS A 4 2.56 -61.35 -37.37
CA HIS A 4 3.53 -60.32 -36.95
C HIS A 4 4.84 -60.30 -37.76
N ILE A 5 5.17 -61.40 -38.46
CA ILE A 5 6.40 -61.47 -39.26
C ILE A 5 6.21 -60.76 -40.61
N TYR A 6 5.02 -60.79 -41.19
CA TYR A 6 4.73 -60.15 -42.48
C TYR A 6 4.86 -58.62 -42.43
N ILE A 7 4.39 -57.99 -41.35
CA ILE A 7 4.41 -56.53 -41.17
C ILE A 7 5.84 -55.98 -41.06
N LEU A 8 6.76 -56.73 -40.43
CA LEU A 8 8.16 -56.30 -40.26
C LEU A 8 8.97 -56.40 -41.56
N THR A 9 8.67 -57.37 -42.44
CA THR A 9 9.27 -57.44 -43.78
C THR A 9 8.77 -56.34 -44.72
N GLU A 10 7.51 -55.95 -44.61
CA GLU A 10 6.89 -54.94 -45.47
C GLU A 10 7.32 -53.50 -45.09
N ILE A 11 7.52 -53.23 -43.80
CA ILE A 11 8.11 -51.96 -43.31
C ILE A 11 9.57 -51.82 -43.77
N ASN A 12 10.35 -52.90 -43.78
CA ASN A 12 11.73 -52.87 -44.29
C ASN A 12 11.78 -52.65 -45.81
N SER A 13 10.83 -53.21 -46.56
CA SER A 13 10.68 -52.98 -48.01
C SER A 13 10.37 -51.50 -48.33
N LEU A 14 9.40 -50.92 -47.62
CA LEU A 14 8.99 -49.53 -47.80
C LEU A 14 10.08 -48.53 -47.39
N VAL A 15 10.83 -48.80 -46.33
CA VAL A 15 11.99 -47.97 -45.93
C VAL A 15 13.12 -48.08 -46.95
N LYS A 16 13.37 -49.26 -47.52
CA LYS A 16 14.39 -49.46 -48.58
C LYS A 16 14.00 -48.76 -49.88
N LEU A 17 12.71 -48.80 -50.26
CA LEU A 17 12.17 -48.09 -51.43
C LEU A 17 12.18 -46.57 -51.24
N LYS A 18 11.88 -46.06 -50.03
CA LYS A 18 11.96 -44.63 -49.72
C LYS A 18 13.40 -44.12 -49.71
N LEU A 19 14.35 -44.95 -49.26
CA LEU A 19 15.79 -44.64 -49.34
C LEU A 19 16.30 -44.66 -50.79
N LEU A 20 15.83 -45.59 -51.63
CA LEU A 20 16.13 -45.63 -53.05
C LEU A 20 15.53 -44.45 -53.82
N SER A 21 14.31 -44.03 -53.51
CA SER A 21 13.69 -42.85 -54.15
C SER A 21 14.36 -41.53 -53.75
N ILE A 22 14.94 -41.45 -52.56
CA ILE A 22 15.74 -40.29 -52.12
C ILE A 22 17.10 -40.24 -52.85
N ILE A 23 17.65 -41.40 -53.24
CA ILE A 23 18.90 -41.46 -54.02
C ILE A 23 18.67 -41.09 -55.50
N ILE A 24 17.50 -41.43 -56.07
CA ILE A 24 17.16 -41.18 -57.49
C ILE A 24 16.67 -39.74 -57.75
N HIS A 25 16.28 -39.01 -56.71
CA HIS A 25 15.85 -37.60 -56.80
C HIS A 25 16.77 -36.66 -56.00
N MET A 26 18.09 -36.88 -56.09
CA MET A 26 19.06 -35.90 -55.64
C MET A 26 19.10 -34.73 -56.64
N PRO A 27 18.73 -33.49 -56.25
CA PRO A 27 19.05 -32.33 -57.09
C PRO A 27 20.57 -32.26 -57.24
N GLU A 28 21.05 -32.21 -58.49
CA GLU A 28 22.47 -32.33 -58.88
C GLU A 28 23.41 -31.24 -58.33
N ASN A 29 22.92 -30.31 -57.50
CA ASN A 29 23.73 -29.24 -56.93
C ASN A 29 23.59 -29.18 -55.41
N PHE A 30 24.03 -30.23 -54.71
CA PHE A 30 24.42 -30.06 -53.31
C PHE A 30 25.63 -29.12 -53.28
N THR A 31 25.43 -27.93 -52.73
CA THR A 31 26.53 -26.99 -52.52
C THR A 31 27.58 -27.69 -51.67
N LEU A 32 28.89 -27.56 -51.97
CA LEU A 32 29.99 -28.19 -51.20
C LEU A 32 29.80 -28.07 -49.68
N LYS A 33 29.30 -26.92 -49.22
CA LYS A 33 28.95 -26.64 -47.81
C LYS A 33 27.88 -27.58 -47.23
N GLN A 34 26.90 -28.03 -48.01
CA GLN A 34 25.86 -28.97 -47.58
C GLN A 34 26.42 -30.39 -47.45
N LEU A 35 27.32 -30.80 -48.37
CA LEU A 35 28.01 -32.09 -48.32
C LEU A 35 28.97 -32.15 -47.11
N GLU A 36 29.71 -31.08 -46.85
CA GLU A 36 30.59 -30.96 -45.69
C GLU A 36 29.81 -31.03 -44.36
N ARG A 37 28.66 -30.34 -44.26
CA ARG A 37 27.77 -30.42 -43.09
C ARG A 37 27.20 -31.82 -42.88
N ALA A 38 26.80 -32.50 -43.95
CA ALA A 38 26.28 -33.86 -43.87
C ALA A 38 27.37 -34.86 -43.43
N LYS A 39 28.59 -34.74 -43.98
CA LYS A 39 29.74 -35.56 -43.57
C LYS A 39 30.11 -35.32 -42.11
N TRP A 40 30.25 -34.05 -41.70
CA TRP A 40 30.53 -33.68 -40.31
C TRP A 40 29.45 -34.20 -39.35
N PHE A 41 28.17 -34.07 -39.71
CA PHE A 41 27.05 -34.59 -38.93
C PHE A 41 27.11 -36.11 -38.78
N LEU A 42 27.43 -36.86 -39.84
CA LEU A 42 27.57 -38.31 -39.78
C LEU A 42 28.75 -38.75 -38.91
N GLU A 43 29.91 -38.08 -39.05
CA GLU A 43 31.10 -38.33 -38.23
C GLU A 43 30.85 -38.05 -36.74
N HIS A 44 30.13 -36.96 -36.42
CA HIS A 44 29.89 -36.52 -35.05
C HIS A 44 28.54 -37.00 -34.48
N LYS A 45 27.76 -37.79 -35.24
CA LYS A 45 26.40 -38.23 -34.88
C LYS A 45 26.32 -38.84 -33.48
N LYS A 46 27.31 -39.66 -33.12
CA LYS A 46 27.40 -40.29 -31.79
C LYS A 46 27.65 -39.26 -30.69
N GLN A 47 28.55 -38.31 -30.92
CA GLN A 47 28.87 -37.25 -29.96
C GLN A 47 27.71 -36.28 -29.78
N LEU A 48 27.03 -35.89 -30.86
CA LEU A 48 25.82 -35.06 -30.83
C LEU A 48 24.68 -35.73 -30.05
N LYS A 49 24.47 -37.03 -30.23
CA LYS A 49 23.47 -37.78 -29.46
C LYS A 49 23.81 -37.78 -27.96
N THR A 50 25.07 -38.03 -27.61
CA THR A 50 25.51 -38.02 -26.21
C THR A 50 25.42 -36.63 -25.59
N ALA A 51 25.82 -35.58 -26.32
CA ALA A 51 25.71 -34.19 -25.87
C ALA A 51 24.25 -33.78 -25.65
N LEU A 52 23.34 -34.17 -26.55
CA LEU A 52 21.91 -33.93 -26.40
C LEU A 52 21.33 -34.62 -25.16
N ILE A 53 21.72 -35.87 -24.90
CA ILE A 53 21.29 -36.60 -23.70
C ILE A 53 21.76 -35.87 -22.43
N TRP A 54 23.02 -35.45 -22.37
CA TRP A 54 23.53 -34.67 -21.24
C TRP A 54 22.83 -33.32 -21.07
N ALA A 55 22.59 -32.61 -22.17
CA ALA A 55 21.84 -31.35 -22.13
C ALA A 55 20.42 -31.54 -21.57
N LEU A 56 19.73 -32.63 -21.97
CA LEU A 56 18.40 -32.97 -21.44
C LEU A 56 18.44 -33.34 -19.95
N ILE A 57 19.47 -34.06 -19.49
CA ILE A 57 19.66 -34.38 -18.08
C ILE A 57 19.85 -33.09 -17.26
N ILE A 58 20.73 -32.19 -17.71
CA ILE A 58 20.97 -30.90 -17.03
C ILE A 58 19.70 -30.05 -16.99
N LEU A 59 18.98 -29.96 -18.11
CA LEU A 59 17.71 -29.24 -18.19
C LEU A 59 16.68 -29.81 -17.20
N ASN A 60 16.60 -31.13 -17.08
CA ASN A 60 15.71 -31.79 -16.14
C ASN A 60 16.07 -31.45 -14.69
N ILE A 61 17.36 -31.48 -14.33
CA ILE A 61 17.85 -31.10 -13.00
C ILE A 61 17.48 -29.65 -12.67
N ILE A 62 17.64 -28.72 -13.62
CA ILE A 62 17.28 -27.30 -13.44
C ILE A 62 15.77 -27.16 -13.20
N LEU A 63 14.94 -27.81 -14.03
CA LEU A 63 13.48 -27.73 -13.89
C LEU A 63 13.01 -28.30 -12.54
N TRP A 64 13.58 -29.42 -12.10
CA TRP A 64 13.29 -29.97 -10.77
C TRP A 64 13.78 -29.06 -9.64
N GLY A 65 14.96 -28.46 -9.77
CA GLY A 65 15.49 -27.50 -8.81
C GLY A 65 14.57 -26.28 -8.64
N ILE A 66 14.10 -25.70 -9.74
CA ILE A 66 13.13 -24.59 -9.74
C ILE A 66 11.80 -25.05 -9.10
N SER A 67 11.29 -26.22 -9.48
CA SER A 67 10.02 -26.73 -8.96
C SER A 67 10.07 -26.99 -7.46
N ILE A 68 11.15 -27.58 -6.95
CA ILE A 68 11.36 -27.81 -5.52
C ILE A 68 11.51 -26.48 -4.78
N TYR A 69 12.26 -25.52 -5.34
CA TYR A 69 12.40 -24.19 -4.75
C TYR A 69 11.05 -23.47 -4.62
N LEU A 70 10.22 -23.50 -5.68
CA LEU A 70 8.86 -22.95 -5.65
C LEU A 70 7.97 -23.68 -4.64
N LEU A 71 8.03 -25.01 -4.61
CA LEU A 71 7.24 -25.83 -3.68
C LEU A 71 7.61 -25.56 -2.21
N VAL A 72 8.90 -25.45 -1.89
CA VAL A 72 9.37 -25.13 -0.53
C VAL A 72 8.92 -23.73 -0.12
N ASN A 73 8.97 -22.75 -1.02
CA ASN A 73 8.47 -21.41 -0.75
C ASN A 73 6.94 -21.39 -0.60
N TYR A 74 6.22 -22.17 -1.41
CA TYR A 74 4.77 -22.31 -1.32
C TYR A 74 4.34 -22.91 0.03
N ILE A 75 4.93 -24.05 0.43
CA ILE A 75 4.63 -24.71 1.73
C ILE A 75 5.01 -23.81 2.91
N LYS A 76 6.10 -23.02 2.80
CA LYS A 76 6.44 -22.02 3.83
C LYS A 76 5.45 -20.86 3.87
N GLY A 77 4.83 -20.51 2.74
CA GLY A 77 3.85 -19.44 2.60
C GLY A 77 2.41 -19.82 2.97
N GLU A 78 2.06 -21.11 3.00
CA GLU A 78 0.71 -21.59 3.37
C GLU A 78 0.26 -21.08 4.74
N GLY A 79 1.19 -20.95 5.70
CA GLY A 79 0.87 -20.39 7.02
C GLY A 79 0.44 -18.92 7.00
N GLU A 80 0.82 -18.14 6.00
CA GLU A 80 0.37 -16.75 5.83
C GLU A 80 -0.97 -16.69 5.09
N TYR A 81 -1.16 -17.56 4.09
CA TYR A 81 -2.41 -17.63 3.34
C TYR A 81 -3.57 -18.15 4.19
N GLU A 82 -3.37 -19.21 4.98
CA GLU A 82 -4.37 -19.72 5.92
C GLU A 82 -4.70 -18.70 7.01
N LYS A 83 -3.70 -17.96 7.52
CA LYS A 83 -3.93 -16.85 8.45
C LYS A 83 -4.77 -15.76 7.80
N MET A 84 -4.45 -15.36 6.56
CA MET A 84 -5.22 -14.36 5.84
C MET A 84 -6.67 -14.80 5.61
N ILE A 85 -6.91 -16.04 5.17
CA ILE A 85 -8.27 -16.58 4.99
C ILE A 85 -9.01 -16.64 6.32
N LYS A 86 -8.35 -17.09 7.39
CA LYS A 86 -8.95 -17.17 8.72
C LYS A 86 -9.29 -15.78 9.25
N GLU A 87 -8.41 -14.80 9.07
CA GLU A 87 -8.66 -13.40 9.43
C GLU A 87 -9.83 -12.80 8.64
N LEU A 88 -9.94 -13.11 7.34
CA LEU A 88 -11.09 -12.70 6.52
C LEU A 88 -12.39 -13.36 6.99
N ALA A 89 -12.39 -14.67 7.23
CA ALA A 89 -13.57 -15.41 7.68
C ALA A 89 -14.02 -14.98 9.10
N GLU A 90 -13.08 -14.79 10.03
CA GLU A 90 -13.38 -14.32 11.38
C GLU A 90 -13.91 -12.88 11.38
N SER A 91 -13.32 -11.99 10.57
CA SER A 91 -13.80 -10.62 10.45
C SER A 91 -15.21 -10.55 9.84
N GLU A 92 -15.52 -11.33 8.80
CA GLU A 92 -16.85 -11.34 8.18
C GLU A 92 -17.94 -11.87 9.12
N ILE A 93 -17.67 -12.97 9.84
CA ILE A 93 -18.62 -13.53 10.82
C ILE A 93 -18.85 -12.58 11.99
N GLU A 94 -17.84 -11.85 12.44
CA GLU A 94 -17.99 -10.89 13.54
C GLU A 94 -18.67 -9.58 13.13
N ILE A 95 -18.45 -9.07 11.92
CA ILE A 95 -19.21 -7.91 11.40
C ILE A 95 -20.71 -8.22 11.43
N GLN A 96 -21.12 -9.44 11.07
CA GLN A 96 -22.53 -9.83 11.12
C GLN A 96 -23.09 -9.91 12.55
N ARG A 97 -22.24 -10.19 13.55
CA ARG A 97 -22.67 -10.32 14.95
C ARG A 97 -22.65 -8.99 15.72
N ASN A 98 -21.71 -8.10 15.38
CA ASN A 98 -21.55 -6.80 16.01
C ASN A 98 -21.06 -5.77 14.97
N PRO A 99 -21.94 -5.29 14.09
CA PRO A 99 -21.56 -4.37 13.02
C PRO A 99 -21.07 -3.03 13.59
N PRO A 100 -20.11 -2.36 12.93
CA PRO A 100 -19.70 -1.02 13.31
C PRO A 100 -20.84 -0.03 13.09
N GLU A 101 -20.94 0.94 13.99
CA GLU A 101 -21.76 2.14 13.81
C GLU A 101 -21.15 3.05 12.73
N GLU A 102 -22.00 3.80 12.03
CA GLU A 102 -21.56 4.71 10.98
C GLU A 102 -20.68 5.85 11.52
N LEU A 103 -19.81 6.40 10.65
CA LEU A 103 -19.04 7.59 10.99
C LEU A 103 -19.96 8.79 11.15
N LEU A 104 -19.74 9.57 12.21
CA LEU A 104 -20.52 10.76 12.50
C LEU A 104 -19.85 12.00 11.91
N ILE A 105 -20.59 12.76 11.10
CA ILE A 105 -20.17 14.11 10.70
C ILE A 105 -20.66 15.07 11.78
N LEU A 106 -19.78 15.47 12.68
CA LEU A 106 -20.15 16.30 13.83
C LEU A 106 -20.48 17.73 13.41
N LYS A 107 -19.62 18.33 12.58
CA LYS A 107 -19.73 19.71 12.12
C LYS A 107 -19.08 19.90 10.75
N GLU A 108 -19.66 20.80 9.97
CA GLU A 108 -19.11 21.30 8.72
C GLU A 108 -18.86 22.81 8.85
N PHE A 109 -17.69 23.26 8.43
CA PHE A 109 -17.26 24.65 8.45
C PHE A 109 -16.87 25.08 7.04
N PHE A 110 -17.29 26.26 6.62
CA PHE A 110 -16.95 26.82 5.31
C PHE A 110 -16.04 28.02 5.50
N LEU A 111 -14.77 27.86 5.15
CA LEU A 111 -13.77 28.91 5.21
C LEU A 111 -13.68 29.63 3.86
N PRO A 112 -13.77 30.97 3.80
CA PRO A 112 -13.65 31.71 2.54
C PRO A 112 -12.29 31.49 1.87
N ASN A 113 -12.29 31.17 0.58
CA ASN A 113 -11.09 31.02 -0.25
C ASN A 113 -11.27 31.70 -1.62
N LYS A 114 -10.90 32.98 -1.69
CA LYS A 114 -11.08 33.85 -2.86
C LYS A 114 -12.54 33.88 -3.35
N THR A 115 -12.85 33.16 -4.41
CA THR A 115 -14.18 33.08 -5.03
C THR A 115 -14.97 31.83 -4.63
N LYS A 116 -14.35 30.91 -3.88
CA LYS A 116 -14.93 29.65 -3.42
C LYS A 116 -14.73 29.48 -1.91
N TYR A 117 -15.11 28.32 -1.40
CA TYR A 117 -14.93 27.97 0.01
C TYR A 117 -14.08 26.71 0.15
N ASP A 118 -13.37 26.62 1.27
CA ASP A 118 -12.80 25.39 1.77
C ASP A 118 -13.75 24.82 2.82
N LEU A 119 -14.23 23.60 2.59
CA LEU A 119 -15.04 22.86 3.56
C LEU A 119 -14.13 22.07 4.47
N ILE A 120 -14.26 22.33 5.76
CA ILE A 120 -13.64 21.55 6.82
C ILE A 120 -14.74 20.81 7.56
N ALA A 121 -14.69 19.48 7.54
CA ALA A 121 -15.61 18.64 8.29
C ALA A 121 -14.89 18.00 9.47
N LEU A 122 -15.47 18.06 10.66
CA LEU A 122 -15.05 17.28 11.81
C LEU A 122 -15.86 15.98 11.82
N ILE A 123 -15.18 14.87 11.61
CA ILE A 123 -15.78 13.53 11.67
C ILE A 123 -15.33 12.79 12.93
N GLU A 124 -16.14 11.84 13.37
CA GLU A 124 -15.90 10.99 14.53
C GLU A 124 -16.19 9.54 14.20
N ASN A 125 -15.33 8.65 14.69
CA ASN A 125 -15.61 7.22 14.73
C ASN A 125 -16.10 6.86 16.15
N PRO A 126 -17.40 6.57 16.35
CA PRO A 126 -17.94 6.26 17.66
C PRO A 126 -17.61 4.83 18.13
N ASN A 127 -17.00 4.03 17.28
CA ASN A 127 -16.72 2.63 17.58
C ASN A 127 -15.44 2.47 18.40
N GLU A 128 -15.50 1.70 19.48
CA GLU A 128 -14.33 1.35 20.31
C GLU A 128 -13.50 0.21 19.70
N ASN A 129 -14.16 -0.75 19.06
CA ASN A 129 -13.50 -1.98 18.57
C ASN A 129 -13.26 -1.97 17.05
N TRP A 130 -13.71 -0.93 16.36
CA TRP A 130 -13.62 -0.82 14.92
C TRP A 130 -12.89 0.46 14.55
N PHE A 131 -12.01 0.34 13.57
CA PHE A 131 -11.40 1.49 12.92
C PHE A 131 -11.68 1.43 11.43
N VAL A 132 -11.62 2.58 10.78
CA VAL A 132 -11.70 2.63 9.33
C VAL A 132 -10.30 2.65 8.79
N LYS A 133 -9.91 1.54 8.16
CA LYS A 133 -8.59 1.39 7.55
C LYS A 133 -8.43 2.35 6.38
N GLU A 134 -9.47 2.46 5.57
CA GLU A 134 -9.51 3.33 4.41
C GLU A 134 -10.95 3.78 4.15
N PHE A 135 -11.13 5.05 3.82
CA PHE A 135 -12.36 5.59 3.24
C PHE A 135 -12.01 6.70 2.25
N GLU A 136 -12.95 6.99 1.36
CA GLU A 136 -12.80 7.99 0.30
C GLU A 136 -13.66 9.23 0.57
N TYR A 137 -13.09 10.40 0.30
CA TYR A 137 -13.78 11.69 0.30
C TYR A 137 -13.10 12.62 -0.71
N ASP A 138 -13.84 13.28 -1.59
CA ASP A 138 -13.25 14.21 -2.60
C ASP A 138 -12.08 13.58 -3.40
N SER A 139 -12.22 12.31 -3.81
CA SER A 139 -11.17 11.51 -4.47
C SER A 139 -9.86 11.34 -3.67
N LYS A 140 -9.88 11.59 -2.37
CA LYS A 140 -8.77 11.35 -1.44
C LYS A 140 -9.10 10.19 -0.52
N LYS A 141 -8.06 9.48 -0.09
CA LYS A 141 -8.15 8.38 0.87
C LYS A 141 -7.72 8.85 2.25
N SER A 142 -8.40 8.36 3.28
CA SER A 142 -8.07 8.64 4.67
C SER A 142 -8.45 7.46 5.57
N PHE A 143 -8.13 7.58 6.86
CA PHE A 143 -8.39 6.60 7.90
C PHE A 143 -8.90 7.32 9.15
N ILE A 144 -9.59 6.59 10.03
CA ILE A 144 -9.95 7.10 11.35
C ILE A 144 -9.87 5.99 12.39
N LEU A 145 -9.21 6.29 13.50
CA LEU A 145 -8.99 5.36 14.61
C LEU A 145 -10.28 5.19 15.44
N PRO A 146 -10.39 4.16 16.28
CA PRO A 146 -11.50 3.99 17.21
C PRO A 146 -11.61 5.18 18.17
N ASN A 147 -12.84 5.58 18.51
CA ASN A 147 -13.13 6.68 19.45
C ASN A 147 -12.30 7.95 19.19
N SER A 148 -12.05 8.26 17.92
CA SER A 148 -11.20 9.37 17.53
C SER A 148 -11.94 10.32 16.60
N GLN A 149 -11.46 11.55 16.58
CA GLN A 149 -11.99 12.62 15.74
C GLN A 149 -10.93 13.03 14.71
N ARG A 150 -11.38 13.48 13.55
CA ARG A 150 -10.50 13.91 12.46
C ARG A 150 -11.08 15.07 11.68
N TYR A 151 -10.23 15.99 11.24
CA TYR A 151 -10.61 17.00 10.28
C TYR A 151 -10.41 16.50 8.85
N LEU A 152 -11.40 16.72 8.00
CA LEU A 152 -11.31 16.51 6.56
C LEU A 152 -11.43 17.84 5.83
N ARG A 153 -10.54 18.07 4.88
CA ARG A 153 -10.51 19.30 4.08
C ARG A 153 -10.78 19.03 2.61
N VAL A 154 -11.79 19.71 2.10
CA VAL A 154 -12.16 19.79 0.69
C VAL A 154 -12.01 21.25 0.25
N VAL A 155 -11.30 21.49 -0.86
CA VAL A 155 -10.89 22.84 -1.27
C VAL A 155 -11.67 23.28 -2.50
N GLY A 156 -12.06 24.54 -2.56
CA GLY A 156 -12.61 25.14 -3.77
C GLY A 156 -14.01 24.62 -4.15
N ILE A 157 -14.90 24.55 -3.16
CA ILE A 157 -16.29 24.13 -3.33
C ILE A 157 -17.28 25.28 -3.11
N GLU A 158 -18.53 25.02 -3.47
CA GLU A 158 -19.65 25.92 -3.21
C GLU A 158 -20.12 25.81 -1.75
N LYS A 159 -20.70 26.88 -1.21
CA LYS A 159 -21.17 26.94 0.19
C LYS A 159 -22.33 25.97 0.48
N SER A 160 -23.01 25.48 -0.54
CA SER A 160 -24.11 24.50 -0.46
C SER A 160 -23.64 23.04 -0.52
N ALA A 161 -22.35 22.79 -0.77
CA ALA A 161 -21.83 21.44 -0.89
C ALA A 161 -21.66 20.79 0.49
N HIS A 162 -22.04 19.51 0.59
CA HIS A 162 -21.86 18.70 1.80
C HIS A 162 -20.77 17.66 1.60
N LEU A 163 -20.12 17.26 2.69
CA LEU A 163 -19.16 16.18 2.67
C LEU A 163 -19.89 14.86 2.39
N THR A 164 -19.35 14.09 1.45
CA THR A 164 -19.77 12.71 1.20
C THR A 164 -18.61 11.77 1.48
N LEU A 165 -18.90 10.72 2.25
CA LEU A 165 -17.96 9.65 2.56
C LEU A 165 -18.35 8.43 1.73
N GLY A 166 -17.37 7.80 1.09
CA GLY A 166 -17.56 6.61 0.26
C GLY A 166 -16.49 5.56 0.54
N GLY A 167 -16.70 4.34 0.03
CA GLY A 167 -15.68 3.29 0.06
C GLY A 167 -15.16 2.94 1.46
N ILE A 168 -16.02 2.98 2.48
CA ILE A 168 -15.61 2.78 3.88
C ILE A 168 -15.22 1.32 4.10
N SER A 169 -13.94 1.11 4.41
CA SER A 169 -13.35 -0.20 4.73
C SER A 169 -13.13 -0.31 6.24
N TRP A 170 -14.07 -0.97 6.91
CA TRP A 170 -14.00 -1.25 8.33
C TRP A 170 -13.05 -2.40 8.63
N GLN A 171 -12.26 -2.26 9.70
CA GLN A 171 -11.44 -3.33 10.23
C GLN A 171 -11.57 -3.35 11.76
N ARG A 172 -11.69 -4.55 12.32
CA ARG A 172 -11.71 -4.74 13.76
C ARG A 172 -10.30 -4.59 14.33
N VAL A 173 -10.20 -3.97 15.50
CA VAL A 173 -8.94 -3.89 16.25
C VAL A 173 -8.64 -5.27 16.84
N LYS A 174 -7.49 -5.84 16.49
CA LYS A 174 -7.04 -7.11 17.07
C LYS A 174 -6.66 -6.91 18.55
N SER A 175 -6.84 -7.94 19.36
CA SER A 175 -6.58 -7.84 20.82
C SER A 175 -5.14 -7.46 21.12
N GLU A 176 -4.19 -7.99 20.35
CA GLU A 176 -2.75 -7.72 20.44
C GLU A 176 -2.35 -6.30 20.00
N GLU A 177 -3.16 -5.67 19.15
CA GLU A 177 -2.93 -4.33 18.60
C GLU A 177 -3.56 -3.23 19.46
N ARG A 178 -4.50 -3.58 20.37
CA ARG A 178 -5.24 -2.61 21.19
C ARG A 178 -4.31 -1.65 21.97
N LYS A 179 -3.16 -2.14 22.44
CA LYS A 179 -2.14 -1.31 23.13
C LYS A 179 -1.60 -0.15 22.28
N LEU A 180 -1.68 -0.24 20.95
CA LEU A 180 -1.23 0.81 20.04
C LEU A 180 -2.15 2.04 20.09
N LEU A 181 -3.42 1.86 20.46
CA LEU A 181 -4.37 2.97 20.63
C LEU A 181 -3.97 3.91 21.76
N GLU A 182 -3.25 3.40 22.76
CA GLU A 182 -2.75 4.21 23.90
C GLU A 182 -1.59 5.12 23.52
N ILE A 183 -1.01 4.97 22.32
CA ILE A 183 0.12 5.79 21.87
C ILE A 183 -0.31 7.23 21.58
N LEU A 184 -1.40 7.41 20.83
CA LEU A 184 -1.83 8.73 20.37
C LEU A 184 -2.26 9.66 21.54
N PRO A 185 -2.98 9.17 22.57
CA PRO A 185 -3.28 9.96 23.77
C PRO A 185 -2.05 10.45 24.54
N GLN A 186 -0.87 9.83 24.37
CA GLN A 186 0.39 10.28 24.98
C GLN A 186 1.05 11.43 24.20
N VAL A 187 0.54 11.80 23.04
CA VAL A 187 0.95 12.99 22.30
C VAL A 187 0.11 14.16 22.77
N LYS A 188 0.69 15.04 23.60
CA LYS A 188 -0.01 16.17 24.23
C LYS A 188 0.29 17.47 23.51
N ILE A 189 -0.70 18.37 23.54
CA ILE A 189 -0.59 19.75 23.06
C ILE A 189 -0.61 20.66 24.28
N GLU A 190 0.51 21.35 24.51
CA GLU A 190 0.77 22.20 25.68
C GLU A 190 1.06 23.64 25.22
N ASP A 191 1.09 24.59 26.16
CA ASP A 191 1.58 25.97 25.98
C ASP A 191 1.01 26.72 24.76
N GLN A 192 -0.29 26.55 24.50
CA GLN A 192 -0.95 27.19 23.37
C GLN A 192 -1.00 28.71 23.56
N ASN A 193 -0.55 29.45 22.54
CA ASN A 193 -0.51 30.90 22.56
C ASN A 193 -0.92 31.48 21.21
N ILE A 194 -1.64 32.60 21.26
CA ILE A 194 -2.09 33.38 20.11
C ILE A 194 -1.45 34.76 20.24
N SER A 195 -0.73 35.18 19.21
CA SER A 195 -0.02 36.46 19.19
C SER A 195 -0.07 37.08 17.80
N PHE A 196 0.38 38.33 17.68
CA PHE A 196 0.53 39.01 16.40
C PHE A 196 2.00 39.34 16.21
N LEU A 197 2.56 38.98 15.05
CA LEU A 197 3.86 39.45 14.60
C LEU A 197 3.67 40.74 13.80
N GLU A 198 4.43 41.76 14.12
CA GLU A 198 4.51 42.98 13.32
C GLU A 198 5.60 42.82 12.26
N LEU A 199 5.22 42.89 10.98
CA LEU A 199 6.14 42.84 9.85
C LEU A 199 6.75 44.24 9.61
N GLU A 200 7.85 44.30 8.85
CA GLU A 200 8.59 45.55 8.57
C GLU A 200 7.71 46.65 7.94
N ASN A 201 6.65 46.28 7.24
CA ASN A 201 5.67 47.17 6.64
C ASN A 201 4.54 47.62 7.59
N LYS A 202 4.65 47.33 8.90
CA LYS A 202 3.63 47.55 9.95
C LYS A 202 2.35 46.74 9.77
N GLU A 203 2.33 45.75 8.89
CA GLU A 203 1.24 44.79 8.84
C GLU A 203 1.39 43.80 10.01
N LYS A 204 0.26 43.51 10.67
CA LYS A 204 0.21 42.51 11.74
C LYS A 204 -0.28 41.20 11.15
N VAL A 205 0.52 40.15 11.28
CA VAL A 205 0.13 38.79 10.90
C VAL A 205 -0.13 37.96 12.14
N LEU A 206 -1.18 37.16 12.09
CA LEU A 206 -1.55 36.28 13.19
C LEU A 206 -0.53 35.14 13.30
N LYS A 207 0.01 34.95 14.49
CA LYS A 207 0.93 33.86 14.83
C LYS A 207 0.32 33.03 15.95
N THR A 208 0.26 31.73 15.74
CA THR A 208 -0.05 30.78 16.82
C THR A 208 1.15 29.92 17.12
N SER A 209 1.36 29.62 18.39
CA SER A 209 2.39 28.70 18.84
C SER A 209 1.84 27.71 19.85
N PHE A 210 2.38 26.49 19.86
CA PHE A 210 2.07 25.47 20.86
C PHE A 210 3.24 24.48 20.98
N THR A 211 3.30 23.78 22.10
CA THR A 211 4.28 22.73 22.36
C THR A 211 3.65 21.38 22.07
N LEU A 212 4.20 20.65 21.10
CA LEU A 212 3.89 19.24 20.86
C LEU A 212 4.79 18.38 21.76
N ASN A 213 4.21 17.66 22.69
CA ASN A 213 4.91 16.82 23.65
C ASN A 213 4.61 15.34 23.38
N ASN A 214 5.54 14.61 22.78
CA ASN A 214 5.42 13.17 22.59
C ASN A 214 5.88 12.44 23.85
N GLN A 215 4.96 12.15 24.77
CA GLN A 215 5.29 11.46 26.02
C GLN A 215 5.45 9.94 25.83
N SER A 216 5.18 9.42 24.63
CA SER A 216 5.31 8.00 24.34
C SER A 216 6.77 7.58 24.14
N VAL A 217 7.02 6.28 24.25
CA VAL A 217 8.31 5.66 23.89
C VAL A 217 8.51 5.55 22.36
N TYR A 218 7.48 5.87 21.58
CA TYR A 218 7.49 5.71 20.13
C TYR A 218 7.94 6.99 19.44
N SER A 219 8.80 6.83 18.43
CA SER A 219 9.23 7.90 17.54
C SER A 219 8.47 7.80 16.20
N PHE A 220 8.11 8.94 15.59
CA PHE A 220 7.32 9.02 14.36
C PHE A 220 8.10 9.68 13.22
N TRP A 221 8.16 9.04 12.05
CA TRP A 221 8.77 9.63 10.85
C TRP A 221 8.06 10.91 10.43
N GLU A 222 6.74 10.84 10.37
CA GLU A 222 5.87 11.92 9.93
C GLU A 222 4.57 11.85 10.73
N MET A 223 4.12 12.99 11.24
CA MET A 223 2.84 13.13 11.93
C MET A 223 2.16 14.39 11.40
N ASN A 224 0.97 14.24 10.84
CA ASN A 224 0.16 15.38 10.46
C ASN A 224 -0.57 15.91 11.69
N LEU A 225 -0.73 17.22 11.76
CA LEU A 225 -1.57 17.89 12.75
C LEU A 225 -2.65 18.67 11.99
N GLY A 226 -3.91 18.40 12.29
CA GLY A 226 -5.01 19.28 11.91
C GLY A 226 -5.07 20.44 12.91
N VAL A 227 -4.71 21.64 12.47
CA VAL A 227 -4.70 22.85 13.31
C VAL A 227 -5.84 23.75 12.89
N ALA A 228 -6.75 24.01 13.82
CA ALA A 228 -7.93 24.84 13.65
C ALA A 228 -7.89 26.06 14.56
N LEU A 229 -8.32 27.21 14.04
CA LEU A 229 -8.53 28.44 14.79
C LEU A 229 -10.01 28.65 15.01
N TYR A 230 -10.38 28.99 16.24
CA TYR A 230 -11.78 29.17 16.61
C TYR A 230 -12.06 30.54 17.22
N LYS A 231 -13.17 31.15 16.81
CA LYS A 231 -13.79 32.31 17.47
C LYS A 231 -15.09 31.84 18.13
N GLY A 232 -15.04 31.59 19.43
CA GLY A 232 -16.15 30.92 20.12
C GLY A 232 -16.35 29.50 19.57
N LYS A 233 -17.49 29.23 18.92
CA LYS A 233 -17.79 27.90 18.32
C LYS A 233 -17.52 27.83 16.82
N GLU A 234 -17.19 28.95 16.18
CA GLU A 234 -16.97 29.08 14.75
C GLU A 234 -15.49 28.85 14.41
N MET A 235 -15.22 28.00 13.44
CA MET A 235 -13.88 27.83 12.89
C MET A 235 -13.61 28.98 11.91
N ILE A 236 -12.55 29.75 12.16
CA ILE A 236 -12.16 30.89 11.33
C ILE A 236 -10.89 30.63 10.50
N GLY A 237 -10.17 29.55 10.79
CA GLY A 237 -8.97 29.15 10.06
C GLY A 237 -8.65 27.68 10.26
N PHE A 238 -8.05 27.05 9.25
CA PHE A 238 -7.62 25.66 9.32
C PHE A 238 -6.38 25.43 8.46
N THR A 239 -5.42 24.66 8.97
CA THR A 239 -4.27 24.21 8.20
C THR A 239 -3.83 22.82 8.66
N ASN A 240 -3.17 22.09 7.75
CA ASN A 240 -2.47 20.86 8.10
C ASN A 240 -1.00 21.20 8.29
N TYR A 241 -0.42 20.75 9.40
CA TYR A 241 1.00 20.93 9.70
C TYR A 241 1.70 19.57 9.80
N LEU A 242 2.70 19.34 8.96
CA LEU A 242 3.48 18.11 8.95
C LEU A 242 4.66 18.22 9.92
N VAL A 243 4.67 17.38 10.94
CA VAL A 243 5.78 17.25 11.88
C VAL A 243 6.67 16.10 11.44
N SER A 244 7.85 16.43 10.90
CA SER A 244 8.83 15.42 10.51
C SER A 244 9.73 15.05 11.67
N LYS A 245 9.99 13.75 11.81
CA LYS A 245 10.92 13.15 12.76
C LYS A 245 10.69 13.52 14.23
N LEU A 246 9.55 13.16 14.80
CA LEU A 246 9.25 13.40 16.21
C LEU A 246 9.73 12.22 17.07
N ASN A 247 10.72 12.42 17.93
CA ASN A 247 11.21 11.33 18.78
C ASN A 247 10.30 11.06 19.99
N GLY A 248 10.34 9.83 20.51
CA GLY A 248 9.74 9.51 21.81
C GLY A 248 10.37 10.33 22.94
N GLY A 249 9.54 10.88 23.81
CA GLY A 249 9.93 11.80 24.89
C GLY A 249 10.25 13.23 24.45
N GLU A 250 10.15 13.56 23.16
CA GLU A 250 10.50 14.88 22.64
C GLU A 250 9.40 15.91 22.88
N LYS A 251 9.79 17.13 23.28
CA LYS A 251 8.97 18.33 23.20
C LYS A 251 9.43 19.21 22.04
N ARG A 252 8.49 19.67 21.22
CA ARG A 252 8.76 20.52 20.07
C ARG A 252 7.83 21.72 20.05
N ASN A 253 8.41 22.90 19.99
CA ASN A 253 7.66 24.14 19.79
C ASN A 253 7.33 24.27 18.31
N ILE A 254 6.03 24.42 18.01
CA ILE A 254 5.50 24.62 16.67
C ILE A 254 4.95 26.03 16.59
N GLU A 255 5.31 26.73 15.51
CA GLU A 255 4.83 28.07 15.22
C GLU A 255 4.21 28.08 13.83
N ILE A 256 3.02 28.67 13.73
CA ILE A 256 2.27 28.78 12.49
C ILE A 256 1.89 30.25 12.30
N ILE A 257 2.27 30.77 11.13
CA ILE A 257 1.86 32.11 10.68
C ILE A 257 0.67 31.93 9.75
N TRP A 258 -0.40 32.67 10.01
CA TRP A 258 -1.64 32.55 9.27
C TRP A 258 -1.78 33.72 8.30
N ASP A 259 -2.04 33.40 7.04
CA ASP A 259 -2.40 34.38 6.02
C ASP A 259 -3.91 34.64 6.03
N LYS A 260 -4.34 35.89 5.87
CA LYS A 260 -5.75 36.31 5.68
C LYS A 260 -6.74 35.88 6.76
N ILE A 261 -6.33 35.88 8.02
CA ILE A 261 -7.28 35.76 9.15
C ILE A 261 -7.62 37.16 9.65
N ASN A 262 -8.83 37.61 9.36
CA ASN A 262 -9.30 38.96 9.73
C ASN A 262 -9.82 39.03 11.18
N ASP A 263 -10.18 37.88 11.75
CA ASP A 263 -10.75 37.77 13.08
C ASP A 263 -9.71 37.33 14.13
N VAL A 264 -9.85 37.82 15.36
CA VAL A 264 -8.99 37.36 16.46
C VAL A 264 -9.52 36.02 17.00
N PRO A 265 -8.75 34.92 16.93
CA PRO A 265 -9.18 33.65 17.51
C PRO A 265 -9.22 33.71 19.04
N THR A 266 -10.14 32.95 19.60
CA THR A 266 -10.29 32.72 21.04
C THR A 266 -9.51 31.51 21.54
N HIS A 267 -9.35 30.49 20.70
CA HIS A 267 -8.59 29.28 21.03
C HIS A 267 -8.12 28.55 19.77
N ILE A 268 -7.19 27.62 19.97
CA ILE A 268 -6.63 26.76 18.93
C ILE A 268 -7.10 25.32 19.21
N GLY A 269 -7.57 24.61 18.18
CA GLY A 269 -7.77 23.17 18.22
C GLY A 269 -6.64 22.49 17.47
N VAL A 270 -5.98 21.52 18.08
CA VAL A 270 -4.93 20.74 17.43
C VAL A 270 -5.25 19.26 17.59
N LEU A 271 -5.39 18.56 16.48
CA LEU A 271 -5.61 17.10 16.45
C LEU A 271 -4.43 16.41 15.76
N PRO A 272 -3.69 15.55 16.47
CA PRO A 272 -2.70 14.68 15.86
C PRO A 272 -3.35 13.62 14.96
N GLU A 273 -2.80 13.45 13.77
CA GLU A 273 -3.29 12.52 12.75
C GLU A 273 -2.18 11.54 12.35
N VAL A 274 -2.19 10.36 12.96
CA VAL A 274 -1.29 9.25 12.64
C VAL A 274 -2.02 7.92 12.73
N ASN A 275 -1.77 7.03 11.77
CA ASN A 275 -2.32 5.69 11.81
C ASN A 275 -1.39 4.81 12.65
N VAL A 276 -1.70 4.62 13.93
CA VAL A 276 -0.89 3.80 14.84
C VAL A 276 -0.84 2.32 14.47
N PHE A 277 -1.73 1.86 13.57
CA PHE A 277 -1.72 0.50 13.05
C PHE A 277 -0.84 0.32 11.80
N ASP A 278 -0.34 1.40 11.20
CA ASP A 278 0.64 1.32 10.11
C ASP A 278 2.05 1.30 10.70
N PRO A 279 2.78 0.17 10.64
CA PRO A 279 4.12 0.07 11.23
C PRO A 279 5.14 1.04 10.59
N ASN A 280 4.87 1.54 9.38
CA ASN A 280 5.78 2.44 8.67
C ASN A 280 5.79 3.86 9.25
N VAL A 281 4.81 4.23 10.08
CA VAL A 281 4.79 5.56 10.73
C VAL A 281 5.85 5.67 11.81
N PHE A 282 6.26 4.53 12.39
CA PHE A 282 7.21 4.49 13.49
C PHE A 282 8.67 4.46 12.99
N MET A 283 9.53 5.20 13.68
CA MET A 283 10.98 5.02 13.53
C MET A 283 11.42 3.80 14.33
N THR A 284 11.23 2.61 13.79
CA THR A 284 11.80 1.42 14.40
C THR A 284 13.33 1.53 14.33
N LYS A 285 13.99 1.73 15.48
CA LYS A 285 15.42 1.46 15.57
C LYS A 285 15.59 -0.03 15.35
N LYS A 286 16.27 -0.43 14.27
CA LYS A 286 16.88 -1.76 14.17
C LYS A 286 17.89 -1.84 15.32
N TYR A 287 17.50 -2.47 16.42
CA TYR A 287 18.43 -2.93 17.46
C TYR A 287 18.97 -4.29 17.05
#